data_AF-A0A382LA98-F1
#
_entry.id   AF-A0A382LA98-F1
#
_cell.length_a   1.000
_cell.length_b   1.000
_cell.length_c   1.000
_cell.angle_alpha   90.00
_cell.angle_beta   90.00
_cell.angle_gamma   90.00
#
_symmetry.space_group_name_H-M   'P 1'
#
loop_
_entity.id
_entity.type
_entity.pdbx_description
1 polymer ?
#
loop_
_entity_poly.entity_id
_entity_poly.type
_entity_poly.pdbx_seq_one_letter_code
_entity_poly.pdbx_strand_id
1 'polypeptide(L)'
;MIKVKSLFVILTVFFLTACGSPDPDIAYLTEQFQSDDGMSEKQAKCLAKGLKKGLKPEQFEKYMMMQRGEEEAGFESFGFALELLPVTLAASVKCGIPMDME
;
A
#
# COMPACT_ATOMS: atom_id res chain seq x y z
N MET A 1 -43.00 10.79 -21.81
CA MET A 1 -41.76 10.39 -22.50
C MET A 1 -40.57 10.96 -21.74
N ILE A 2 -40.14 10.28 -20.67
CA ILE A 2 -39.10 10.77 -19.76
C ILE A 2 -37.75 10.19 -20.20
N LYS A 3 -36.81 11.11 -20.41
CA LYS A 3 -35.45 10.95 -20.95
C LYS A 3 -34.68 9.78 -20.32
N VAL A 4 -34.52 8.71 -21.10
CA VAL A 4 -33.67 7.54 -20.83
C VAL A 4 -32.17 7.90 -20.72
N LYS A 5 -31.78 9.14 -21.04
CA LYS A 5 -30.38 9.60 -21.01
C LYS A 5 -29.83 9.89 -19.60
N SER A 6 -30.68 10.05 -18.57
CA SER A 6 -30.21 10.49 -17.24
C SER A 6 -29.89 9.36 -16.27
N LEU A 7 -30.21 8.10 -16.60
CA LEU A 7 -29.99 6.96 -15.71
C LEU A 7 -28.56 6.36 -15.83
N PHE A 8 -27.89 6.60 -16.96
CA PHE A 8 -26.57 6.03 -17.24
C PHE A 8 -25.44 6.76 -16.48
N VAL A 9 -25.61 8.06 -16.21
CA VAL A 9 -24.61 8.87 -15.51
C VAL A 9 -24.60 8.60 -14.00
N ILE A 10 -25.71 8.13 -13.42
CA ILE A 10 -25.78 7.83 -11.98
C ILE A 10 -25.16 6.45 -11.69
N LEU A 11 -25.33 5.47 -12.59
CA LEU A 11 -24.77 4.13 -12.42
C LEU A 11 -23.24 4.09 -12.50
N THR A 12 -22.60 4.94 -13.33
CA THR A 12 -21.13 5.03 -13.36
C THR A 12 -20.54 5.66 -12.11
N VAL A 13 -21.28 6.52 -11.40
CA VAL A 13 -20.84 7.10 -10.11
C VAL A 13 -20.91 6.05 -8.98
N PHE A 14 -21.85 5.10 -9.03
CA PHE A 14 -21.87 3.98 -8.07
C PHE A 14 -20.79 2.92 -8.34
N PHE A 15 -20.33 2.76 -9.59
CA PHE A 15 -19.15 1.92 -9.88
C PHE A 15 -17.83 2.58 -9.46
N LEU A 16 -17.80 3.91 -9.30
CA LEU A 16 -16.66 4.63 -8.72
C LEU A 16 -16.63 4.60 -7.19
N THR A 17 -17.77 4.36 -6.52
CA THR A 17 -17.83 4.24 -5.05
C THR A 17 -17.82 2.81 -4.54
N ALA A 18 -18.12 1.81 -5.40
CA ALA A 18 -17.92 0.40 -5.09
C ALA A 18 -16.46 -0.08 -5.25
N CYS A 19 -15.60 0.75 -5.85
CA CYS A 19 -14.15 0.58 -5.82
C CYS A 19 -13.59 1.61 -4.83
N GLY A 20 -13.69 1.29 -3.54
CA GLY A 20 -13.38 2.17 -2.42
C GLY A 20 -12.13 3.02 -2.70
N SER A 21 -12.29 4.32 -2.44
CA SER A 21 -11.30 5.37 -2.69
C SER A 21 -9.89 4.81 -2.56
N PRO A 22 -9.05 4.90 -3.62
CA PRO A 22 -7.70 4.39 -3.56
C PRO A 22 -7.03 5.05 -2.37
N ASP A 23 -6.74 4.25 -1.36
CA ASP A 23 -6.04 4.69 -0.17
C ASP A 23 -4.71 5.27 -0.65
N PRO A 24 -4.49 6.60 -0.54
CA PRO A 24 -3.42 7.28 -1.24
C PRO A 24 -2.05 6.75 -0.80
N ASP A 25 -1.94 6.32 0.46
CA ASP A 25 -0.72 5.70 0.98
C ASP A 25 -0.47 4.33 0.35
N ILE A 26 -1.53 3.54 0.14
CA ILE A 26 -1.42 2.23 -0.53
C ILE A 26 -1.07 2.42 -2.00
N ALA A 27 -1.67 3.40 -2.68
CA ALA A 27 -1.34 3.71 -4.06
C ALA A 27 0.13 4.12 -4.20
N TYR A 28 0.58 5.04 -3.35
CA TYR A 28 1.97 5.48 -3.29
C TYR A 28 2.94 4.31 -3.07
N LEU A 29 2.73 3.48 -2.04
CA LEU A 29 3.58 2.32 -1.78
C LEU A 29 3.54 1.30 -2.93
N THR A 30 2.39 1.13 -3.57
CA THR A 30 2.25 0.24 -4.72
C THR A 30 3.08 0.71 -5.92
N GLU A 31 3.12 2.01 -6.18
CA GLU A 31 3.98 2.60 -7.22
C GLU A 31 5.46 2.50 -6.86
N GLN A 32 5.79 2.72 -5.58
CA GLN A 32 7.13 2.61 -5.04
C GLN A 32 7.69 1.19 -5.25
N PHE A 33 7.01 0.16 -4.73
CA PHE A 33 7.46 -1.23 -4.86
C PHE A 33 7.51 -1.74 -6.31
N GLN A 34 6.70 -1.18 -7.21
CA GLN A 34 6.82 -1.49 -8.63
C GLN A 34 8.07 -0.89 -9.26
N SER A 35 8.42 0.33 -8.84
CA SER A 35 9.54 1.08 -9.40
C SER A 35 10.88 0.59 -8.86
N ASP A 36 10.97 0.33 -7.56
CA ASP A 36 12.22 0.03 -6.87
C ASP A 36 12.51 -1.47 -6.83
N ASP A 37 11.50 -2.28 -6.51
CA ASP A 37 11.65 -3.73 -6.32
C ASP A 37 11.22 -4.55 -7.55
N GLY A 38 10.77 -3.88 -8.62
CA GLY A 38 10.30 -4.53 -9.85
C GLY A 38 9.10 -5.48 -9.66
N MET A 39 8.36 -5.31 -8.56
CA MET A 39 7.24 -6.18 -8.23
C MET A 39 6.08 -6.02 -9.21
N SER A 40 5.27 -7.06 -9.38
CA SER A 40 4.00 -6.89 -10.09
C SER A 40 3.04 -5.99 -9.28
N GLU A 41 2.19 -5.21 -9.96
CA GLU A 41 1.17 -4.36 -9.31
C GLU A 41 0.36 -5.13 -8.25
N LYS A 42 0.02 -6.39 -8.53
CA LYS A 42 -0.72 -7.25 -7.61
C LYS A 42 0.06 -7.57 -6.33
N GLN A 43 1.35 -7.88 -6.46
CA GLN A 43 2.23 -8.14 -5.32
C GLN A 43 2.47 -6.86 -4.51
N ALA A 44 2.83 -5.77 -5.19
CA ALA A 44 3.06 -4.46 -4.59
C ALA A 44 1.83 -3.98 -3.79
N LYS A 45 0.64 -4.07 -4.38
CA LYS A 45 -0.63 -3.71 -3.72
C LYS A 45 -0.97 -4.64 -2.55
N CYS A 46 -0.65 -5.92 -2.68
CA CYS A 46 -0.84 -6.87 -1.59
C CYS A 46 0.09 -6.55 -0.40
N LEU A 47 1.36 -6.28 -0.69
CA LEU A 47 2.37 -5.92 0.30
C LEU A 47 2.02 -4.62 1.02
N ALA A 48 1.70 -3.56 0.27
CA ALA A 48 1.28 -2.28 0.84
C ALA A 48 0.08 -2.43 1.79
N LYS A 49 -0.92 -3.23 1.40
CA LYS A 49 -2.08 -3.55 2.26
C LYS A 49 -1.70 -4.41 3.46
N GLY A 50 -0.74 -5.31 3.29
CA GLY A 50 -0.19 -6.15 4.35
C GLY A 50 0.49 -5.32 5.44
N LEU A 51 1.35 -4.39 5.03
CA LEU A 51 2.04 -3.43 5.91
C LEU A 51 1.03 -2.57 6.67
N LYS A 52 0.08 -1.93 5.97
CA LYS A 52 -0.95 -1.09 6.61
C LYS A 52 -1.82 -1.84 7.62
N LYS A 53 -2.04 -3.14 7.42
CA LYS A 53 -2.82 -3.98 8.36
C LYS A 53 -1.98 -4.57 9.48
N GLY A 54 -0.71 -4.85 9.23
CA GLY A 54 0.18 -5.49 10.18
C GLY A 54 0.85 -4.51 11.14
N LEU A 55 0.97 -3.25 10.75
CA LEU A 55 1.55 -2.19 11.58
C LEU A 55 0.47 -1.46 12.38
N LYS A 56 0.85 -0.98 13.56
CA LYS A 56 0.04 -0.01 14.29
C LYS A 56 -0.05 1.29 13.48
N PRO A 57 -1.11 2.11 13.64
CA PRO A 57 -1.25 3.36 12.90
C PRO A 57 -0.02 4.27 12.98
N GLU A 58 0.54 4.45 14.18
CA GLU A 58 1.74 5.26 14.43
C GLU A 58 2.99 4.69 13.72
N GLN A 59 3.13 3.36 13.69
CA GLN A 59 4.22 2.69 12.96
C GLN A 59 4.04 2.83 11.45
N PHE A 60 2.81 2.71 10.94
CA PHE A 60 2.54 2.91 9.53
C PHE A 60 2.79 4.36 9.10
N GLU A 61 2.41 5.34 9.92
CA GLU A 61 2.70 6.75 9.68
C GLU A 61 4.20 7.03 9.65
N LYS A 62 4.95 6.51 10.64
CA LYS A 62 6.42 6.58 10.66
C LYS A 62 7.05 5.94 9.42
N TYR A 63 6.55 4.78 9.00
CA TYR A 63 6.97 4.12 7.77
C TYR A 63 6.75 4.99 6.53
N MET A 64 5.60 5.66 6.44
CA MET A 64 5.29 6.57 5.32
C MET A 64 6.19 7.82 5.33
N MET A 65 6.50 8.38 6.50
CA MET A 65 7.42 9.53 6.63
C MET A 65 8.82 9.17 6.13
N MET A 66 9.35 8.00 6.51
CA MET A 66 10.64 7.51 6.00
C MET A 66 10.62 7.30 4.47
N GLN A 67 9.56 6.69 3.93
CA GLN A 67 9.44 6.47 2.48
C GLN A 67 9.37 7.78 1.68
N ARG A 68 8.79 8.83 2.27
CA ARG A 68 8.73 10.17 1.69
C ARG A 68 10.02 10.99 1.90
N GLY A 69 10.98 10.47 2.65
CA GLY A 69 12.20 11.19 3.02
C GLY A 69 11.97 12.35 4.01
N GLU A 70 10.86 12.31 4.76
CA GLU A 70 10.51 13.31 5.78
C GLU A 70 11.20 13.03 7.13
N GLU A 71 11.75 11.83 7.32
CA GLU A 71 12.49 11.43 8.53
C GLU A 71 13.92 10.98 8.15
N GLU A 72 14.94 11.51 8.83
CA GLU A 72 16.34 11.15 8.57
C GLU A 72 16.68 9.75 9.12
N ALA A 73 17.51 9.01 8.38
CA ALA A 73 18.01 7.70 8.78
C ALA A 73 18.94 7.80 10.00
N GLY A 74 18.36 7.76 11.20
CA GLY A 74 19.06 7.75 12.47
C GLY A 74 19.01 6.41 13.20
N PHE A 75 19.58 6.35 14.41
CA PHE A 75 19.57 5.14 15.26
C PHE A 75 18.15 4.66 15.60
N GLU A 76 17.18 5.58 15.71
CA GLU A 76 15.75 5.24 15.86
C GLU A 76 15.15 4.59 14.61
N SER A 77 15.63 4.95 13.42
CA SER A 77 15.19 4.34 12.16
C SER A 77 15.66 2.88 12.05
N PHE A 78 16.84 2.57 12.58
CA PHE A 78 17.34 1.18 12.64
C PHE A 78 16.51 0.30 13.59
N GLY A 79 16.19 0.81 14.79
CA GLY A 79 15.29 0.10 15.72
C GLY A 79 13.92 -0.15 15.10
N PHE A 80 13.39 0.84 14.39
CA PHE A 80 12.11 0.71 13.70
C PHE A 80 12.15 -0.25 12.50
N ALA A 81 13.26 -0.31 11.75
CA ALA A 81 13.43 -1.28 10.67
C ALA A 81 13.38 -2.74 11.17
N LEU A 82 13.92 -3.02 12.36
CA LEU A 82 13.82 -4.34 12.99
C LEU A 82 12.40 -4.69 13.42
N GLU A 83 11.59 -3.70 13.83
CA GLU A 83 10.17 -3.90 14.13
C GLU A 83 9.32 -4.12 12.88
N LEU A 84 9.69 -3.49 11.76
CA LEU A 84 9.02 -3.67 10.47
C LEU A 84 9.27 -5.06 9.88
N LEU A 85 10.50 -5.57 10.03
CA LEU A 85 10.96 -6.84 9.48
C LEU A 85 9.98 -8.01 9.61
N PRO A 86 9.47 -8.37 10.80
CA PRO A 86 8.52 -9.48 10.94
C PRO A 86 7.20 -9.23 10.20
N VAL A 87 6.72 -7.98 10.15
CA VAL A 87 5.48 -7.61 9.47
C VAL A 87 5.67 -7.65 7.95
N THR A 88 6.77 -7.08 7.45
CA THR A 88 7.12 -7.11 6.04
C THR A 88 7.32 -8.53 5.57
N LEU A 89 8.05 -9.36 6.32
CA LEU A 89 8.31 -10.76 5.99
C LEU A 89 7.00 -11.58 5.95
N ALA A 90 6.14 -11.42 6.95
CA ALA A 90 4.83 -12.07 6.97
C ALA A 90 3.92 -11.61 5.81
N ALA A 91 3.94 -10.31 5.48
CA ALA A 91 3.18 -9.76 4.37
C ALA A 91 3.71 -10.28 3.02
N SER A 92 5.03 -10.29 2.82
CA SER A 92 5.69 -10.79 1.61
C SER A 92 5.39 -12.26 1.35
N VAL A 93 5.53 -13.11 2.38
CA VAL A 93 5.17 -14.55 2.30
C VAL A 93 3.70 -14.71 1.92
N LYS A 94 2.80 -13.96 2.57
CA LYS A 94 1.36 -14.02 2.28
C LYS A 94 1.00 -13.54 0.87
N CYS A 95 1.79 -12.63 0.34
CA CYS A 95 1.61 -12.06 -1.00
C CYS A 95 2.35 -12.85 -2.10
N GLY A 96 3.04 -13.94 -1.75
CA GLY A 96 3.79 -14.75 -2.70
C GLY A 96 4.93 -13.99 -3.35
N ILE A 97 5.54 -13.05 -2.60
CA ILE A 97 6.75 -12.35 -3.02
C ILE A 97 7.92 -13.29 -2.72
N PRO A 98 8.76 -13.62 -3.72
CA PRO A 98 9.95 -14.42 -3.48
C PRO A 98 10.84 -13.67 -2.49
N MET A 99 11.06 -14.31 -1.35
CA MET A 99 12.02 -13.86 -0.35
C MET A 99 13.31 -14.62 -0.68
N ASP A 100 14.09 -14.09 -1.62
CA ASP A 100 15.41 -14.64 -1.91
C ASP A 100 16.26 -14.44 -0.65
N MET A 101 16.34 -15.48 0.18
CA MET A 101 17.29 -15.60 1.27
C MET A 101 18.57 -16.21 0.66
N GLU A 102 19.34 -15.38 -0.05
CA GLU A 102 20.74 -15.70 -0.33
C GLU A 102 21.63 -15.37 0.88
#